data_AF-A0A948FRH6-F1
#
_entry.id   AF-A0A948FRH6-F1
#
_cell.length_a   1.000
_cell.length_b   1.000
_cell.length_c   1.000
_cell.angle_alpha   90.00
_cell.angle_beta   90.00
_cell.angle_gamma   90.00
#
_symmetry.space_group_name_H-M   'P 1'
#
loop_
_entity.id
_entity.type
_entity.pdbx_description
1 polymer ?
#
loop_
_entity_poly.entity_id
_entity_poly.type
_entity_poly.pdbx_seq_one_letter_code
_entity_poly.pdbx_strand_id
1 'polypeptide(L)'
;MLVKYGMDKELGPILYAAKSDDEYQMYKTYSEKTAELIDKKIKTYLMDCYEQAKALVKKNKKLIERMSEVLMEKEYLTKDEFIAMMENINKVDDFMKEIADAKEVLLKESKK
;
A
#
# COMPACT_ATOMS: atom_id res chain seq x y z
N MET A 1 -1.14 8.41 15.59
CA MET A 1 -2.00 7.41 16.27
C MET A 1 -1.57 7.18 17.71
N LEU A 2 -0.34 6.72 17.99
CA LEU A 2 0.10 6.47 19.37
C LEU A 2 0.18 7.75 20.25
N VAL A 3 0.94 8.76 19.82
CA VAL A 3 1.26 9.96 20.63
C VAL A 3 0.10 10.96 20.73
N LYS A 4 -0.70 11.08 19.66
CA LYS A 4 -1.81 12.05 19.56
C LYS A 4 -3.17 11.49 20.00
N TYR A 5 -3.42 10.20 19.76
CA TYR A 5 -4.73 9.58 20.01
C TYR A 5 -4.69 8.50 21.10
N GLY A 6 -3.52 8.18 21.68
CA GLY A 6 -3.42 7.22 22.78
C GLY A 6 -3.88 5.81 22.40
N MET A 7 -3.75 5.44 21.12
CA MET A 7 -4.23 4.15 20.59
C MET A 7 -3.31 2.95 20.93
N ASP A 8 -2.57 3.02 22.03
CA ASP A 8 -1.68 1.95 22.50
C ASP A 8 -2.10 1.51 23.91
N LYS A 9 -2.14 0.19 24.12
CA LYS A 9 -2.63 -0.42 25.36
C LYS A 9 -1.70 -0.17 26.55
N GLU A 10 -0.41 0.06 26.31
CA GLU A 10 0.60 0.22 27.36
C GLU A 10 0.85 1.70 27.70
N LEU A 11 0.78 2.59 26.70
CA LEU A 11 0.81 4.05 26.93
C LEU A 11 -0.53 4.60 27.45
N GLY A 12 -1.64 3.90 27.17
CA GLY A 12 -2.97 4.32 27.57
C GLY A 12 -3.49 5.54 26.79
N PRO A 13 -4.70 6.01 27.10
CA PRO A 13 -5.36 7.10 26.37
C PRO A 13 -4.85 8.48 26.82
N ILE A 14 -3.53 8.70 26.78
CA ILE A 14 -2.89 9.95 27.18
C ILE A 14 -2.47 10.72 25.93
N LEU A 15 -2.72 12.04 25.93
CA LEU A 15 -2.25 12.95 24.89
C LEU A 15 -0.80 13.35 25.20
N TYR A 16 0.14 12.81 24.42
CA TYR A 16 1.57 13.14 24.53
C TYR A 16 1.99 14.24 23.53
N ALA A 17 1.15 14.57 22.55
CA ALA A 17 1.42 15.63 21.57
C ALA A 17 1.05 17.01 22.13
N ALA A 18 1.93 18.00 21.97
CA ALA A 18 1.62 19.40 22.27
C ALA A 18 0.51 19.90 21.32
N LYS A 19 -0.41 20.70 21.86
CA LYS A 19 -1.62 21.20 21.17
C LYS A 19 -1.38 22.39 20.23
N SER A 20 -0.15 22.88 20.11
CA SER A 20 0.14 24.12 19.40
C SER A 20 0.59 23.89 17.97
N ASP A 21 -0.06 24.60 17.04
CA ASP A 21 0.29 24.78 15.63
C ASP A 21 1.58 25.60 15.44
N ASP A 22 2.16 26.10 16.54
CA ASP A 22 3.44 26.80 16.53
C ASP A 22 4.61 25.80 16.50
N GLU A 23 5.29 25.75 15.35
CA GLU A 23 6.43 24.88 15.01
C GLU A 23 7.64 24.98 15.98
N TYR A 24 7.67 25.95 16.89
CA TYR A 24 8.92 26.34 17.55
C TYR A 24 9.07 25.94 19.02
N GLN A 25 8.04 25.42 19.70
CA GLN A 25 8.20 24.94 21.09
C GLN A 25 7.38 23.69 21.41
N MET A 26 7.83 22.55 20.87
CA MET A 26 7.48 21.24 21.40
C MET A 26 8.23 21.01 22.73
N TYR A 27 7.73 21.58 23.83
CA TYR A 27 8.14 21.11 25.15
C TYR A 27 7.66 19.67 25.31
N LYS A 28 8.59 18.71 25.39
CA LYS A 28 8.28 17.32 25.74
C LYS A 28 7.68 17.33 27.15
N THR A 29 6.37 17.11 27.26
CA THR A 29 5.64 17.06 28.54
C THR A 29 5.81 15.71 29.26
N TYR A 30 6.71 14.85 28.76
CA TYR A 30 6.91 13.49 29.23
C TYR A 30 8.39 13.18 29.44
N SER A 31 8.66 12.29 30.40
CA SER A 31 10.02 11.88 30.76
C SER A 31 10.77 11.24 29.59
N GLU A 32 12.11 11.25 29.62
CA GLU A 32 12.93 10.55 28.62
C GLU A 32 12.61 9.05 28.55
N LYS A 33 12.33 8.43 29.69
CA LYS A 33 11.90 7.02 29.75
C LYS A 33 10.60 6.78 28.98
N THR A 34 9.66 7.73 29.03
CA THR A 34 8.42 7.67 28.25
C THR A 34 8.68 7.92 26.76
N ALA A 35 9.63 8.79 26.43
CA ALA A 35 10.05 9.04 25.05
C ALA A 35 10.64 7.76 24.40
N GLU A 36 11.55 7.10 25.11
CA GLU A 36 12.15 5.83 24.67
C GLU A 36 11.07 4.74 24.44
N LEU A 37 10.09 4.66 25.36
CA LEU A 37 8.97 3.73 25.22
C LEU A 37 8.14 4.03 23.97
N ILE A 38 7.82 5.31 23.71
CA ILE A 38 7.09 5.74 22.51
C ILE A 38 7.84 5.34 21.25
N ASP A 39 9.14 5.62 21.17
CA ASP A 39 9.95 5.30 19.99
C ASP A 39 9.99 3.79 19.72
N LYS A 40 10.15 2.99 20.79
CA LYS A 40 10.09 1.53 20.70
C LYS A 40 8.75 1.06 20.16
N LYS A 41 7.64 1.62 20.64
CA LYS A 41 6.28 1.27 20.19
C LYS A 41 6.02 1.65 18.75
N ILE A 42 6.47 2.84 18.33
CA ILE A 42 6.36 3.27 16.93
C ILE A 42 7.12 2.30 16.02
N LYS A 43 8.34 1.92 16.41
CA LYS A 43 9.14 0.96 15.64
C LYS A 43 8.45 -0.40 15.52
N THR A 44 7.95 -0.95 16.63
CA THR A 44 7.21 -2.23 16.61
C THR A 44 5.98 -2.13 15.74
N TYR A 45 5.17 -1.08 15.88
CA TYR A 45 3.97 -0.88 15.08
C TYR A 45 4.28 -0.80 13.58
N LEU A 46 5.32 -0.06 13.21
CA LEU A 46 5.77 0.03 11.81
C LEU A 46 6.25 -1.32 11.27
N MET A 47 7.00 -2.08 12.08
CA MET A 47 7.45 -3.42 11.70
C MET A 47 6.26 -4.37 11.49
N ASP A 48 5.26 -4.32 12.37
CA ASP A 48 4.07 -5.16 12.27
C ASP A 48 3.26 -4.83 11.00
N CYS A 49 3.03 -3.54 10.73
CA CYS A 49 2.37 -3.10 9.50
C CYS A 49 3.16 -3.53 8.24
N TYR A 50 4.49 -3.41 8.28
CA TYR A 50 5.35 -3.84 7.19
C TYR A 50 5.24 -5.35 6.93
N GLU A 51 5.35 -6.17 7.97
CA GLU A 51 5.25 -7.62 7.83
C GLU A 51 3.85 -8.06 7.38
N GLN A 52 2.79 -7.40 7.86
CA GLN A 52 1.42 -7.63 7.36
C GLN A 52 1.29 -7.30 5.87
N ALA A 53 1.76 -6.12 5.44
CA ALA A 53 1.72 -5.72 4.03
C ALA A 53 2.52 -6.69 3.15
N LYS A 54 3.73 -7.06 3.60
CA LYS A 54 4.60 -8.02 2.91
C LYS A 54 3.97 -9.40 2.83
N ALA A 55 3.32 -9.88 3.89
CA ALA A 55 2.60 -11.15 3.88
C ALA A 55 1.43 -11.12 2.89
N LEU A 56 0.68 -10.01 2.83
CA LEU A 56 -0.45 -9.84 1.92
C LEU A 56 0.01 -9.81 0.45
N VAL A 57 1.09 -9.09 0.14
CA VAL A 57 1.70 -9.08 -1.20
C VAL A 57 2.21 -10.47 -1.57
N LYS A 58 2.94 -11.15 -0.67
CA LYS A 58 3.45 -12.51 -0.92
C LYS A 58 2.33 -13.53 -1.15
N LYS A 59 1.24 -13.45 -0.38
CA LYS A 59 0.07 -14.32 -0.54
C LYS A 59 -0.54 -14.19 -1.93
N ASN A 60 -0.54 -12.99 -2.49
CA ASN A 60 -1.10 -12.68 -3.81
C ASN A 60 -0.03 -12.57 -4.91
N LYS A 61 1.19 -13.09 -4.68
CA LYS A 61 2.33 -12.91 -5.58
C LYS A 61 2.02 -13.30 -7.03
N LYS A 62 1.40 -14.47 -7.25
CA LYS A 62 1.05 -14.97 -8.58
C LYS A 62 0.09 -14.03 -9.33
N LEU A 63 -0.86 -13.45 -8.61
CA LEU A 63 -1.80 -12.48 -9.17
C LEU A 63 -1.07 -11.18 -9.54
N ILE A 64 -0.23 -10.66 -8.64
CA ILE A 64 0.53 -9.42 -8.86
C ILE A 64 1.49 -9.56 -10.04
N GLU A 65 2.16 -10.71 -10.18
CA GLU A 65 3.02 -11.01 -11.33
C GLU A 65 2.22 -10.95 -12.64
N ARG A 66 1.07 -11.63 -12.73
CA ARG A 66 0.21 -11.57 -13.92
C ARG A 66 -0.32 -10.17 -14.22
N MET A 67 -0.74 -9.42 -13.20
CA MET A 67 -1.18 -8.03 -13.38
C MET A 67 -0.04 -7.13 -13.88
N SER A 68 1.20 -7.41 -13.46
CA SER A 68 2.36 -6.67 -13.96
C SER A 68 2.63 -6.94 -15.44
N GLU A 69 2.38 -8.16 -15.93
CA GLU A 69 2.47 -8.48 -17.36
C GLU A 69 1.45 -7.65 -18.17
N VAL A 70 0.20 -7.54 -17.69
CA VAL A 70 -0.83 -6.71 -18.34
C VAL A 70 -0.44 -5.23 -18.33
N LEU A 71 0.10 -4.73 -17.22
CA LEU A 71 0.59 -3.35 -17.12
C LEU A 71 1.77 -3.07 -18.05
N MET A 72 2.66 -4.04 -18.27
CA MET A 72 3.76 -3.89 -19.22
C MET A 72 3.27 -3.72 -20.66
N GLU A 73 2.15 -4.34 -21.01
CA GLU A 73 1.60 -4.29 -22.37
C GLU A 73 0.64 -3.11 -22.60
N LYS A 74 -0.17 -2.76 -21.60
CA LYS A 74 -1.24 -1.75 -21.68
C LYS A 74 -0.84 -0.39 -21.09
N GLU A 75 0.21 -0.32 -20.27
CA GLU A 75 0.72 0.86 -19.53
C GLU A 75 -0.23 1.47 -18.49
N TYR A 76 -1.53 1.14 -18.54
CA TYR A 76 -2.53 1.56 -17.57
C TYR A 76 -3.55 0.44 -17.29
N LEU A 77 -4.16 0.50 -16.11
CA LEU A 77 -5.26 -0.38 -15.69
C LEU A 77 -6.40 0.46 -15.16
N THR A 78 -7.62 0.14 -15.60
CA THR A 78 -8.82 0.73 -15.02
C THR A 78 -9.22 0.00 -13.73
N LYS A 79 -10.05 0.66 -12.91
CA LYS A 79 -10.55 0.08 -11.66
C LYS A 79 -11.30 -1.24 -11.89
N ASP A 80 -12.14 -1.31 -12.91
CA ASP A 80 -12.97 -2.49 -13.16
C ASP A 80 -12.12 -3.68 -13.63
N GLU A 81 -11.10 -3.43 -14.46
CA GLU A 81 -10.11 -4.44 -14.86
C GLU A 81 -9.29 -4.94 -13.67
N PHE A 82 -8.87 -4.03 -12.79
CA PHE A 82 -8.16 -4.38 -11.56
C PHE A 82 -8.99 -5.33 -10.68
N ILE A 83 -10.27 -4.99 -10.45
CA ILE A 83 -11.17 -5.81 -9.65
C ILE A 83 -11.41 -7.16 -10.33
N ALA A 84 -11.65 -7.16 -11.64
CA ALA A 84 -11.88 -8.39 -12.40
C ALA A 84 -10.69 -9.37 -12.30
N MET A 85 -9.45 -8.87 -12.37
CA MET A 85 -8.25 -9.70 -12.19
C MET A 85 -8.10 -10.21 -10.75
N MET A 86 -8.43 -9.37 -9.76
CA MET A 86 -8.42 -9.77 -8.34
C MET A 86 -9.42 -10.90 -8.03
N GLU A 87 -10.59 -10.89 -8.66
CA GLU A 87 -11.62 -11.92 -8.48
C GLU A 87 -11.30 -13.23 -9.20
N ASN A 88 -10.68 -13.16 -10.38
CA ASN A 88 -10.36 -14.34 -11.18
C ASN A 88 -9.06 -14.17 -11.96
N ILE A 89 -8.04 -14.92 -11.54
CA ILE A 89 -6.69 -14.89 -12.12
C ILE A 89 -6.63 -15.29 -13.60
N ASN A 90 -7.63 -16.03 -14.10
CA ASN A 90 -7.69 -16.47 -15.50
C ASN A 90 -8.13 -15.34 -16.44
N LYS A 91 -8.79 -14.29 -15.92
CA LYS A 91 -9.19 -13.13 -16.75
C LYS A 91 -7.99 -12.35 -17.28
N VAL A 92 -6.82 -12.49 -16.65
CA VAL A 92 -5.57 -11.90 -17.15
C VAL A 92 -5.24 -12.45 -18.55
N ASP A 93 -5.47 -13.75 -18.77
CA ASP A 93 -5.19 -14.40 -20.06
C ASP A 93 -6.15 -13.89 -21.16
N ASP A 94 -7.39 -13.52 -20.78
CA ASP A 94 -8.37 -12.92 -21.69
C ASP A 94 -7.98 -11.49 -22.08
N PHE A 95 -7.58 -10.66 -21.10
CA PHE A 95 -7.09 -9.30 -21.37
C PHE A 95 -5.83 -9.29 -22.24
N MET A 96 -4.91 -10.24 -22.03
CA MET A 96 -3.71 -10.36 -22.87
C MET A 96 -4.04 -10.73 -24.31
N LYS A 97 -5.04 -11.59 -24.55
CA LYS A 97 -5.52 -11.88 -25.91
C LYS A 97 -6.15 -10.65 -26.56
N GLU A 98 -6.99 -9.92 -25.84
CA GLU A 98 -7.60 -8.68 -26.35
C GLU A 98 -6.53 -7.64 -26.76
N ILE A 99 -5.47 -7.50 -25.96
CA ILE A 99 -4.35 -6.60 -26.28
C ILE A 99 -3.59 -7.09 -27.52
N ALA A 100 -3.33 -8.40 -27.63
CA ALA A 100 -2.64 -8.97 -28.79
C ALA A 100 -3.46 -8.81 -30.09
N ASP A 101 -4.76 -9.08 -30.03
CA ASP A 101 -5.69 -8.92 -31.16
C ASP A 101 -5.78 -7.45 -31.60
N ALA A 102 -5.88 -6.51 -30.64
CA ALA A 102 -5.88 -5.08 -30.93
C ALA A 102 -4.57 -4.60 -31.59
N LYS A 103 -3.42 -5.10 -31.12
CA LYS A 103 -2.11 -4.80 -31.73
C LYS A 103 -2.02 -5.36 -33.16
N GLU A 104 -2.55 -6.55 -33.43
CA GLU A 104 -2.58 -7.11 -34.78
C GLU A 104 -3.43 -6.28 -35.75
N VAL A 105 -4.59 -5.78 -35.32
CA VAL A 105 -5.45 -4.93 -36.15
C VAL A 105 -4.74 -3.63 -36.51
N LEU A 106 -4.14 -2.95 -35.53
CA LEU A 106 -3.38 -1.71 -35.76
C LEU A 106 -2.16 -1.90 -36.68
N LEU A 107 -1.49 -3.06 -36.59
CA LEU A 107 -0.37 -3.39 -37.48
C LEU A 107 -0.83 -3.65 -38.93
N LYS A 108 -2.06 -4.17 -39.11
CA LYS A 108 -2.66 -4.38 -40.44
C LYS A 108 -3.15 -3.06 -41.05
N GLU A 109 -3.63 -2.12 -40.25
CA GLU A 109 -4.07 -0.79 -40.70
C GLU A 109 -2.89 0.12 -41.05
N SER A 110 -1.78 0.07 -40.30
CA SER A 110 -0.57 0.87 -40.58
C SER A 110 0.24 0.44 -41.81
N LYS A 111 -0.03 -0.77 -42.34
CA LYS A 111 0.61 -1.31 -43.56
C LYS A 111 -0.21 -1.10 -44.84
N LYS A 112 -1.35 -0.40 -44.74
CA LYS A 112 -2.23 -0.03 -45.85
C LYS A 112 -2.05 1.43 -46.21
#